data_AF-M1CKU7-F1
#
_entry.id   AF-M1CKU7-F1
#
_cell.length_a   1.000
_cell.length_b   1.000
_cell.length_c   1.000
_cell.angle_alpha   90.00
_cell.angle_beta   90.00
_cell.angle_gamma   90.00
#
_symmetry.space_group_name_H-M   'P 1'
#
loop_
_entity.id
_entity.type
_entity.pdbx_description
1 polymer ?
#
loop_
_entity_poly.entity_id
_entity_poly.type
_entity_poly.pdbx_seq_one_letter_code
_entity_poly.pdbx_strand_id
1 'polypeptide(L)'
;MTKFIEISSIGVSKDSQLRAAKILDVIADTYEHTEKFDKATLFFHYVYNEMAKRWRQLRSAVSKGQTFSLLDFPVEKCNFSGQRFGTQPAFAWLKCEKSIDDCEKFLKKHKILTRSGTHFGSNENYVRISLISHKEEYDEFIRRLSLLSSMNSPHE
;
A
#
# COMPACT_ATOMS: atom_id res chain seq x y z
N MET A 1 -22.24 16.03 13.92
CA MET A 1 -21.00 16.32 13.20
C MET A 1 -20.74 17.83 13.04
N THR A 2 -21.66 18.60 12.44
CA THR A 2 -21.49 20.04 12.21
C THR A 2 -21.13 20.84 13.46
N LYS A 3 -21.83 20.60 14.58
CA LYS A 3 -21.54 21.29 15.85
C LYS A 3 -20.14 21.01 16.39
N PHE A 4 -19.63 19.80 16.20
CA PHE A 4 -18.26 19.46 16.61
C PHE A 4 -17.22 20.21 15.78
N ILE A 5 -17.44 20.35 14.46
CA ILE A 5 -16.54 21.10 13.57
C ILE A 5 -16.55 22.59 13.94
N GLU A 6 -17.74 23.13 14.20
CA GLU A 6 -17.91 24.53 14.62
C GLU A 6 -17.13 24.82 15.91
N ILE A 7 -17.25 23.95 16.92
CA ILE A 7 -16.60 24.16 18.23
C ILE A 7 -15.10 23.85 18.19
N SER A 8 -14.66 22.84 17.43
CA SER A 8 -13.25 22.38 17.47
C SER A 8 -12.32 23.16 16.53
N SER A 9 -12.79 23.56 15.35
CA SER A 9 -11.94 24.20 14.33
C SER A 9 -12.60 25.35 13.58
N ILE A 10 -13.86 25.69 13.91
CA ILE A 10 -14.63 26.78 13.26
C ILE A 10 -14.76 26.54 11.73
N GLY A 11 -14.77 25.27 11.33
CA GLY A 11 -14.77 24.87 9.92
C GLY A 11 -13.44 24.32 9.43
N VAL A 12 -13.25 24.33 8.11
CA VAL A 12 -12.03 23.84 7.44
C VAL A 12 -11.42 24.95 6.59
N SER A 13 -10.09 24.95 6.43
CA SER A 13 -9.37 26.00 5.68
C SER A 13 -9.94 26.19 4.27
N LYS A 14 -10.17 27.45 3.89
CA LYS A 14 -10.67 27.81 2.56
C LYS A 14 -9.64 27.50 1.46
N ASP A 15 -8.35 27.65 1.77
CA ASP A 15 -7.28 27.28 0.84
C ASP A 15 -7.24 25.78 0.58
N SER A 16 -7.44 24.97 1.62
CA SER A 16 -7.55 23.52 1.48
C SER A 16 -8.78 23.12 0.65
N GLN A 17 -9.93 23.75 0.88
CA GLN A 17 -11.14 23.55 0.07
C GLN A 17 -10.89 23.89 -1.40
N LEU A 18 -10.31 25.06 -1.68
CA LEU A 18 -10.04 25.53 -3.04
C LEU A 18 -9.06 24.61 -3.77
N ARG A 19 -7.98 24.21 -3.11
CA ARG A 19 -7.00 23.28 -3.68
C ARG A 19 -7.61 21.91 -3.97
N ALA A 20 -8.38 21.36 -3.02
CA ALA A 20 -9.04 20.07 -3.20
C ALA A 20 -10.06 20.13 -4.35
N ALA A 21 -10.86 21.18 -4.43
CA ALA A 21 -11.82 21.39 -5.52
C ALA A 21 -11.11 21.39 -6.88
N LYS A 22 -10.03 22.16 -7.04
CA LYS A 22 -9.26 22.19 -8.30
C LYS A 22 -8.65 20.84 -8.69
N ILE A 23 -8.14 20.07 -7.73
CA ILE A 23 -7.58 18.74 -8.01
C ILE A 23 -8.70 17.79 -8.47
N LEU A 24 -9.84 17.80 -7.78
CA LEU A 24 -10.98 16.96 -8.12
C LEU A 24 -11.61 17.33 -9.46
N ASP A 25 -11.66 18.63 -9.78
CA ASP A 25 -12.12 19.18 -11.06
C ASP A 25 -11.30 18.62 -12.22
N VAL A 26 -9.97 18.72 -12.13
CA VAL A 26 -9.06 18.13 -13.15
C VAL A 26 -9.25 16.62 -13.28
N ILE A 27 -9.40 15.89 -12.17
CA ILE A 27 -9.66 14.45 -12.23
C ILE A 27 -10.98 14.19 -12.94
N ALA A 28 -12.07 14.87 -12.57
CA ALA A 28 -13.37 14.70 -13.20
C ALA A 28 -13.33 15.00 -14.71
N ASP A 29 -12.78 16.16 -15.09
CA ASP A 29 -12.65 16.60 -16.48
C ASP A 29 -11.92 15.58 -17.35
N THR A 30 -10.84 14.96 -16.83
CA THR A 30 -10.08 13.94 -17.58
C THR A 30 -10.88 12.66 -17.82
N TYR A 31 -11.83 12.33 -16.95
CA TYR A 31 -12.71 11.16 -17.10
C TYR A 31 -13.97 11.46 -17.92
N GLU A 32 -14.37 12.72 -18.07
CA GLU A 32 -15.41 13.12 -19.01
C GLU A 32 -14.91 13.18 -20.45
N HIS A 33 -13.63 13.54 -20.65
CA HIS A 33 -13.02 13.75 -21.96
C HIS A 33 -11.90 12.74 -22.26
N THR A 34 -12.14 11.46 -21.98
CA THR A 34 -11.12 10.39 -22.07
C THR A 34 -10.47 10.26 -23.44
N GLU A 35 -11.14 10.67 -24.51
CA GLU A 35 -10.64 10.66 -25.88
C GLU A 35 -9.42 11.58 -26.10
N LYS A 36 -9.21 12.56 -25.21
CA LYS A 36 -8.10 13.52 -25.28
C LYS A 36 -6.87 13.08 -24.49
N PHE A 37 -6.97 12.02 -23.71
CA PHE A 37 -5.92 11.59 -22.79
C PHE A 37 -5.55 10.12 -23.02
N ASP A 38 -4.29 9.78 -22.76
CA ASP A 38 -3.89 8.38 -22.66
C ASP A 38 -4.59 7.75 -21.44
N LYS A 39 -5.31 6.65 -21.66
CA LYS A 39 -5.99 5.92 -20.60
C LYS A 39 -5.04 5.51 -19.47
N ALA A 40 -3.76 5.24 -19.77
CA ALA A 40 -2.77 4.88 -18.75
C ALA A 40 -2.38 6.05 -17.83
N THR A 41 -2.60 7.30 -18.24
CA THR A 41 -2.27 8.49 -17.45
C THR A 41 -3.45 9.01 -16.63
N LEU A 42 -4.68 8.57 -16.94
CA LEU A 42 -5.85 8.86 -16.11
C LEU A 42 -5.63 8.40 -14.66
N PHE A 43 -5.97 9.27 -13.71
CA PHE A 43 -5.55 9.15 -12.31
C PHE A 43 -5.77 7.75 -11.70
N PHE A 44 -6.98 7.16 -11.79
CA PHE A 44 -7.25 5.85 -11.19
C PHE A 44 -6.58 4.70 -11.95
N HIS A 45 -6.39 4.82 -13.27
CA HIS A 45 -5.69 3.81 -14.07
C HIS A 45 -4.18 3.83 -13.80
N TYR A 46 -3.61 5.03 -13.68
CA TYR A 46 -2.21 5.23 -13.28
C TYR A 46 -1.95 4.61 -11.90
N VAL A 47 -2.77 4.97 -10.91
CA VAL A 47 -2.62 4.46 -9.53
C VAL A 47 -2.80 2.94 -9.50
N TYR A 48 -3.77 2.39 -10.24
CA TYR A 48 -3.93 0.94 -10.37
C TYR A 48 -2.66 0.27 -10.92
N ASN A 49 -2.11 0.78 -12.02
CA ASN A 49 -0.91 0.20 -12.64
C ASN A 49 0.30 0.25 -11.69
N GLU A 50 0.48 1.36 -10.97
CA GLU A 50 1.57 1.52 -10.01
C GLU A 50 1.39 0.57 -8.82
N MET A 51 0.19 0.47 -8.25
CA MET A 51 -0.08 -0.47 -7.16
C MET A 51 0.05 -1.93 -7.60
N ALA A 52 -0.40 -2.29 -8.81
CA ALA A 52 -0.24 -3.62 -9.38
C ALA A 52 1.24 -4.01 -9.52
N LYS A 53 2.07 -3.07 -9.99
CA LYS A 53 3.52 -3.25 -10.08
C LYS A 53 4.13 -3.47 -8.70
N ARG A 54 3.80 -2.61 -7.72
CA ARG A 54 4.32 -2.73 -6.35
C ARG A 54 3.91 -4.08 -5.73
N TRP A 55 2.63 -4.44 -5.77
CA TRP A 55 2.16 -5.74 -5.25
C TRP A 55 2.84 -6.94 -5.91
N ARG A 56 3.11 -6.89 -7.23
CA ARG A 56 3.85 -7.94 -7.93
C ARG A 56 5.28 -8.08 -7.39
N GLN A 57 5.98 -6.97 -7.21
CA GLN A 57 7.34 -6.96 -6.67
C GLN A 57 7.38 -7.45 -5.21
N LEU A 58 6.43 -7.00 -4.39
CA LEU A 58 6.30 -7.43 -3.00
C LEU A 58 6.06 -8.95 -2.88
N ARG A 59 5.08 -9.48 -3.61
CA ARG A 59 4.79 -10.92 -3.62
C ARG A 59 6.01 -11.73 -4.08
N SER A 60 6.71 -11.26 -5.11
CA SER A 60 7.93 -11.91 -5.58
C SER A 60 9.07 -11.87 -4.56
N ALA A 61 9.18 -10.81 -3.75
CA ALA A 61 10.17 -10.74 -2.69
C ALA A 61 9.84 -11.72 -1.56
N VAL A 62 8.58 -11.77 -1.13
CA VAL A 62 8.09 -12.65 -0.06
C VAL A 62 8.13 -14.13 -0.46
N SER A 63 7.84 -14.47 -1.72
CA SER A 63 7.79 -15.87 -2.19
C SER A 63 9.16 -16.56 -2.27
N LYS A 64 10.27 -15.86 -2.02
CA LYS A 64 11.64 -16.44 -2.10
C LYS A 64 12.00 -17.35 -0.92
N GLY A 65 11.19 -17.37 0.13
CA GLY A 65 11.39 -18.23 1.29
C GLY A 65 10.11 -18.42 2.06
N GLN A 66 10.23 -18.95 3.27
CA GLN A 66 9.09 -19.24 4.16
C GLN A 66 9.10 -18.35 5.42
N THR A 67 9.86 -17.25 5.42
CA THR A 67 10.00 -16.33 6.56
C THR A 67 8.82 -15.39 6.70
N PHE A 68 8.12 -15.10 5.60
CA PHE A 68 7.01 -14.16 5.61
C PHE A 68 5.82 -14.70 4.83
N SER A 69 4.63 -14.28 5.21
CA SER A 69 3.40 -14.52 4.46
C SER A 69 2.60 -13.23 4.32
N LEU A 70 1.81 -13.18 3.26
CA LEU A 70 0.91 -12.07 2.92
C LEU A 70 -0.51 -12.61 2.85
N LEU A 71 -1.51 -11.73 2.99
CA LEU A 71 -2.88 -12.10 2.65
C LEU A 71 -3.01 -12.33 1.15
N ASP A 72 -3.74 -13.40 0.82
CA ASP A 72 -4.29 -13.60 -0.50
C ASP A 72 -5.62 -12.87 -0.64
N PHE A 73 -5.79 -12.21 -1.78
CA PHE A 73 -7.01 -11.47 -2.10
C PHE A 73 -7.71 -12.13 -3.30
N PRO A 74 -9.04 -12.34 -3.23
CA PRO A 74 -9.79 -12.92 -4.33
C PRO A 74 -9.79 -11.99 -5.55
N VAL A 75 -9.83 -12.58 -6.75
CA VAL A 75 -9.91 -11.83 -8.02
C VAL A 75 -11.37 -11.55 -8.37
N GLU A 76 -11.73 -10.27 -8.33
CA GLU A 76 -13.10 -9.82 -8.57
C GLU A 76 -13.19 -8.86 -9.75
N LYS A 77 -14.39 -8.66 -10.30
CA LYS A 77 -14.65 -7.69 -11.37
C LYS A 77 -14.86 -6.30 -10.75
N CYS A 78 -14.06 -5.34 -11.19
CA CYS A 78 -14.25 -3.92 -10.84
C CYS A 78 -15.33 -3.30 -11.74
N ASN A 79 -16.39 -2.75 -11.15
CA ASN A 79 -17.45 -2.07 -11.92
C ASN A 79 -16.98 -0.77 -12.58
N PHE A 80 -15.99 -0.09 -11.99
CA PHE A 80 -15.45 1.15 -12.54
C PHE A 80 -14.61 0.92 -13.79
N SER A 81 -13.60 0.03 -13.73
CA SER A 81 -12.70 -0.21 -14.87
C SER A 81 -13.15 -1.33 -15.80
N GLY A 82 -14.10 -2.16 -15.36
CA GLY A 82 -14.51 -3.41 -16.03
C GLY A 82 -13.50 -4.55 -15.93
N GLN A 83 -12.29 -4.30 -15.40
CA GLN A 83 -11.21 -5.28 -15.31
C GLN A 83 -11.42 -6.24 -14.14
N ARG A 84 -10.81 -7.43 -14.25
CA ARG A 84 -10.77 -8.42 -13.15
C ARG A 84 -9.38 -8.42 -12.52
N PHE A 85 -9.30 -8.14 -11.21
CA PHE A 85 -8.05 -8.17 -10.46
C PHE A 85 -8.32 -8.39 -8.96
N GLY A 86 -7.32 -8.91 -8.24
CA GLY A 86 -7.39 -9.00 -6.78
C GLY A 86 -7.01 -7.67 -6.13
N THR A 87 -7.60 -7.37 -4.96
CA THR A 87 -7.38 -6.09 -4.26
C THR A 87 -5.90 -5.78 -4.07
N GLN A 88 -5.54 -4.53 -4.30
CA GLN A 88 -4.17 -4.00 -4.19
C GLN A 88 -4.14 -2.89 -3.13
N PRO A 89 -4.19 -3.23 -1.83
CA PRO A 89 -4.29 -2.23 -0.78
C PRO A 89 -3.05 -1.36 -0.68
N ALA A 90 -3.21 -0.13 -0.15
CA ALA A 90 -2.12 0.82 0.07
C ALA A 90 -1.11 0.34 1.14
N PHE A 91 -1.51 -0.65 1.95
CA PHE A 91 -0.68 -1.24 2.98
C PHE A 91 -0.61 -2.76 2.79
N ALA A 92 0.58 -3.32 2.98
CA ALA A 92 0.74 -4.75 3.17
C ALA A 92 0.55 -5.11 4.64
N TRP A 93 -0.22 -6.15 4.89
CA TRP A 93 -0.27 -6.81 6.19
C TRP A 93 0.61 -8.06 6.08
N LEU A 94 1.84 -7.91 6.58
CA LEU A 94 2.87 -8.93 6.50
C LEU A 94 2.92 -9.68 7.82
N LYS A 95 2.90 -11.00 7.75
CA LYS A 95 3.16 -11.86 8.90
C LYS A 95 4.59 -12.38 8.81
N CYS A 96 5.34 -12.29 9.91
CA CYS A 96 6.55 -13.06 10.09
C CYS A 96 6.17 -14.49 10.52
N GLU A 97 6.63 -15.48 9.77
CA GLU A 97 6.45 -16.90 10.08
C GLU A 97 7.64 -17.45 10.86
N LYS A 98 7.45 -18.61 11.51
CA LYS A 98 8.47 -19.32 12.30
C LYS A 98 8.99 -18.48 13.49
N SER A 99 10.27 -18.66 13.85
CA SER A 99 10.99 -18.22 15.05
C SER A 99 11.14 -16.69 15.27
N ILE A 100 10.23 -15.89 14.72
CA ILE A 100 10.20 -14.44 14.86
C ILE A 100 8.95 -14.05 15.64
N ASP A 101 9.09 -13.94 16.95
CA ASP A 101 7.98 -13.56 17.84
C ASP A 101 7.59 -12.08 17.68
N ASP A 102 8.59 -11.21 17.52
CA ASP A 102 8.41 -9.77 17.33
C ASP A 102 8.90 -9.33 15.94
N CYS A 103 7.93 -9.24 15.01
CA CYS A 103 8.18 -8.95 13.61
C CYS A 103 8.64 -7.50 13.40
N GLU A 104 8.13 -6.55 14.18
CA GLU A 104 8.54 -5.14 14.11
C GLU A 104 10.00 -4.97 14.53
N LYS A 105 10.41 -5.55 15.68
CA LYS A 105 11.80 -5.51 16.15
C LYS A 105 12.74 -6.20 15.15
N PHE A 106 12.34 -7.34 14.59
CA PHE A 106 13.14 -8.06 13.60
C PHE A 106 13.38 -7.23 12.33
N LEU A 107 12.32 -6.64 11.75
CA LEU A 107 12.45 -5.81 10.55
C LEU A 107 13.22 -4.52 10.83
N LYS A 108 13.05 -3.93 12.02
CA LYS A 108 13.79 -2.73 12.44
C LYS A 108 15.31 -2.97 12.51
N LYS A 109 15.76 -4.14 12.98
CA LYS A 109 17.19 -4.53 12.96
C LYS A 109 17.77 -4.53 11.55
N HIS A 110 16.94 -4.82 10.55
CA HIS A 110 17.28 -4.80 9.13
C HIS A 110 16.91 -3.48 8.44
N LYS A 111 16.73 -2.42 9.23
CA LYS A 111 16.44 -1.05 8.77
C LYS A 111 15.12 -0.94 7.97
N ILE A 112 14.14 -1.80 8.25
CA ILE A 112 12.78 -1.67 7.70
C ILE A 112 11.87 -1.20 8.84
N LEU A 113 11.36 0.03 8.74
CA LEU A 113 10.44 0.59 9.73
C LEU A 113 9.01 0.22 9.35
N THR A 114 8.26 -0.31 10.31
CA THR A 114 6.88 -0.77 10.11
C THR A 114 6.01 -0.29 11.26
N ARG A 115 4.73 -0.70 11.28
CA ARG A 115 3.86 -0.53 12.44
C ARG A 115 3.47 -1.90 12.96
N SER A 116 3.79 -2.19 14.22
CA SER A 116 3.41 -3.44 14.88
C SER A 116 1.90 -3.70 14.79
N GLY A 117 1.55 -4.99 14.64
CA GLY A 117 0.17 -5.44 14.60
C GLY A 117 -0.58 -5.21 15.90
N THR A 118 0.12 -5.07 17.03
CA THR A 118 -0.49 -4.79 18.35
C THR A 118 -1.22 -3.46 18.39
N HIS A 119 -0.77 -2.46 17.63
CA HIS A 119 -1.49 -1.18 17.46
C HIS A 119 -2.84 -1.34 16.76
N PHE A 120 -3.10 -2.48 16.14
CA PHE A 120 -4.32 -2.81 15.41
C PHE A 120 -5.10 -3.96 16.07
N GLY A 121 -4.75 -4.34 17.31
CA GLY A 121 -5.39 -5.45 18.03
C GLY A 121 -5.02 -6.83 17.51
N SER A 122 -3.86 -6.96 16.84
CA SER A 122 -3.31 -8.23 16.34
C SER A 122 -2.04 -8.62 17.10
N ASN A 123 -1.53 -9.83 16.82
CA ASN A 123 -0.31 -10.35 17.41
C ASN A 123 0.98 -9.64 16.91
N GLU A 124 2.06 -9.72 17.71
CA GLU A 124 3.38 -9.12 17.44
C GLU A 124 4.11 -9.69 16.22
N ASN A 125 3.68 -10.85 15.74
CA ASN A 125 4.19 -11.46 14.51
C ASN A 125 3.61 -10.81 13.23
N TYR A 126 2.70 -9.84 13.36
CA TYR A 126 2.18 -9.06 12.23
C TYR A 126 2.71 -7.64 12.23
N VAL A 127 2.87 -7.08 11.02
CA VAL A 127 3.19 -5.67 10.81
C VAL A 127 2.41 -5.09 9.64
N ARG A 128 2.12 -3.79 9.72
CA ARG A 128 1.60 -2.99 8.60
C ARG A 128 2.73 -2.23 7.93
N ILE A 129 2.87 -2.39 6.61
CA ILE A 129 3.90 -1.74 5.79
C ILE A 129 3.23 -0.87 4.73
N SER A 130 3.68 0.39 4.58
CA SER A 130 3.18 1.29 3.54
C SER A 130 3.74 0.92 2.17
N LEU A 131 2.86 0.81 1.17
CA LEU A 131 3.24 0.60 -0.22
C LEU A 131 3.09 1.87 -1.06
N ILE A 132 2.72 3.00 -0.46
CA ILE A 132 2.46 4.28 -1.14
C ILE A 132 3.53 5.34 -0.83
N SER A 133 4.71 4.90 -0.40
CA SER A 133 5.88 5.76 -0.19
C SER A 133 6.50 6.23 -1.50
N HIS A 134 7.52 7.09 -1.42
CA HIS A 134 8.31 7.44 -2.60
C HIS A 134 8.96 6.21 -3.21
N LYS A 135 9.24 6.28 -4.51
CA LYS A 135 9.74 5.16 -5.30
C LYS A 135 11.06 4.64 -4.74
N GLU A 136 11.97 5.54 -4.37
CA GLU A 136 13.29 5.22 -3.85
C GLU A 136 13.20 4.46 -2.52
N GLU A 137 12.31 4.89 -1.63
CA GLU A 137 12.05 4.24 -0.35
C GLU A 137 11.43 2.85 -0.55
N TYR A 138 10.51 2.74 -1.49
CA TYR A 138 9.85 1.48 -1.84
C TYR A 138 10.83 0.48 -2.44
N ASP A 139 11.65 0.91 -3.39
CA ASP A 139 12.64 0.06 -4.06
C ASP A 139 13.67 -0.46 -3.05
N GLU A 140 14.14 0.39 -2.12
CA GLU A 140 15.06 -0.02 -1.05
C GLU A 140 14.40 -0.98 -0.06
N PHE A 141 13.12 -0.76 0.28
CA PHE A 141 12.33 -1.70 1.08
C PHE A 141 12.27 -3.08 0.44
N ILE A 142 11.90 -3.16 -0.84
CA ILE A 142 11.81 -4.44 -1.58
C ILE A 142 13.17 -5.13 -1.64
N ARG A 143 14.25 -4.38 -1.88
CA ARG A 143 15.61 -4.91 -1.87
C ARG A 143 15.95 -5.57 -0.53
N ARG A 144 15.72 -4.86 0.58
CA ARG A 144 16.00 -5.38 1.93
C ARG A 144 15.11 -6.59 2.25
N LEU A 145 13.81 -6.51 2.01
CA LEU A 145 12.87 -7.61 2.28
C LEU A 145 13.22 -8.87 1.48
N SER A 146 13.61 -8.71 0.21
CA SER A 146 14.03 -9.83 -0.63
C SER A 146 15.28 -10.53 -0.09
N LEU A 147 16.25 -9.79 0.47
CA LEU A 147 17.44 -10.40 1.07
C LEU A 147 17.09 -11.24 2.30
N LEU A 148 16.19 -10.73 3.16
CA LEU A 148 15.71 -11.46 4.34
C LEU A 148 14.93 -12.71 3.98
N SER A 149 14.17 -12.65 2.88
CA SER A 149 13.37 -13.79 2.41
C SER A 149 14.27 -14.93 1.88
N SER A 150 15.45 -14.61 1.33
CA SER A 150 16.43 -15.61 0.86
C SER A 150 17.33 -16.20 1.95
N MET A 151 17.55 -15.51 3.07
CA MET A 151 18.51 -15.94 4.10
C MET A 151 18.11 -17.21 4.88
N ASN A 152 16.84 -17.61 4.82
CA ASN A 152 16.30 -18.76 5.57
C ASN A 152 15.81 -19.91 4.66
N SER A 153 16.15 -19.89 3.37
CA SER A 153 16.01 -21.12 2.56
C SER A 153 17.11 -22.08 3.04
N PRO A 154 16.78 -23.25 3.57
CA PRO A 154 17.79 -24.24 3.91
C PRO A 154 18.59 -24.50 2.63
N HIS A 155 19.90 -24.35 2.71
CA HIS A 155 20.79 -25.01 1.77
C HIS A 155 20.45 -26.51 1.85
N GLU A 156 19.92 -27.03 0.75
CA GLU A 156 19.85 -28.47 0.48
C GLU A 156 21.29 -29.00 0.30
#